data_AF-A0A3D2EW63-F1
#
_entry.id   AF-A0A3D2EW63-F1
#
_cell.length_a   1.000
_cell.length_b   1.000
_cell.length_c   1.000
_cell.angle_alpha   90.00
_cell.angle_beta   90.00
_cell.angle_gamma   90.00
#
_symmetry.space_group_name_H-M   'P 1'
#
loop_
_entity.id
_entity.type
_entity.pdbx_description
1 polymer ?
#
loop_
_entity_poly.entity_id
_entity_poly.type
_entity_poly.pdbx_seq_one_letter_code
_entity_poly.pdbx_strand_id
1 'polypeptide(L)'
;ASLEACLVDQGDPTADTQWLPILAAVTLQGDSEHLYTIDDNNTYSHVRLHIYPDGGVARLRVYGEVVKDWKAGDTIDLAAMENGGRALICSDEHFGRKENILTPGRGINMGDGWETARRREPGFDWVIIALAAPGEVHEVVVDTAHFKGNFPDTCSIQGAYVEAGADQQLTPQSLYWSELLPAQKLTMDAIHQYRDELNSLGPITHIRLNIFPDGGISRLRIMGKVSA
;
A
#
# COMPACT_ATOMS: atom_id res chain seq x y z
N ALA A 1 -14.05 -22.53 13.22
CA ALA A 1 -12.64 -22.32 12.88
C ALA A 1 -11.95 -21.54 13.98
N SER A 2 -10.63 -21.62 14.11
CA SER A 2 -9.81 -20.77 15.00
C SER A 2 -8.53 -20.36 14.28
N LEU A 3 -7.82 -19.37 14.83
CA LEU A 3 -6.50 -18.95 14.34
C LEU A 3 -5.48 -18.99 15.47
N GLU A 4 -4.29 -19.43 15.12
CA GLU A 4 -3.08 -19.27 15.92
C GLU A 4 -2.00 -18.59 15.09
N ALA A 5 -1.05 -17.95 15.75
CA ALA A 5 0.10 -17.34 15.11
C ALA A 5 1.39 -17.64 15.88
N CYS A 6 2.52 -17.52 15.18
CA CYS A 6 3.83 -17.60 15.80
C CYS A 6 4.79 -16.60 15.15
N LEU A 7 5.86 -16.30 15.87
CA LEU A 7 6.98 -15.54 15.37
C LEU A 7 8.18 -16.48 15.22
N VAL A 8 8.65 -16.59 13.99
CA VAL A 8 9.85 -17.32 13.60
C VAL A 8 10.71 -16.35 12.79
N ASP A 9 11.95 -16.13 13.22
CA ASP A 9 12.86 -15.14 12.64
C ASP A 9 13.28 -15.49 11.21
N GLN A 10 13.51 -16.78 10.94
CA GLN A 10 13.94 -17.26 9.63
C GLN A 10 13.38 -18.65 9.32
N GLY A 11 12.92 -18.82 8.08
CA GLY A 11 12.40 -20.08 7.56
C GLY A 11 11.01 -20.41 8.08
N ASP A 12 10.66 -21.69 8.00
CA ASP A 12 9.34 -22.20 8.33
C ASP A 12 9.24 -22.69 9.79
N PRO A 13 8.04 -22.66 10.40
CA PRO A 13 7.77 -23.29 11.69
C PRO A 13 8.14 -24.78 11.73
N THR A 14 8.61 -25.25 12.88
CA THR A 14 8.96 -26.65 13.13
C THR A 14 7.94 -27.32 14.07
N ALA A 15 8.14 -28.61 14.37
CA ALA A 15 7.31 -29.33 15.33
C ALA A 15 7.37 -28.74 16.75
N ASP A 16 8.47 -28.06 17.09
CA ASP A 16 8.69 -27.46 18.41
C ASP A 16 8.25 -25.99 18.48
N THR A 17 7.74 -25.42 17.38
CA THR A 17 7.30 -24.02 17.34
C THR A 17 6.11 -23.80 18.27
N GLN A 18 6.22 -22.79 19.12
CA GLN A 18 5.15 -22.36 20.01
C GLN A 18 4.14 -21.51 19.24
N TRP A 19 2.90 -22.00 19.19
CA TRP A 19 1.79 -21.30 18.56
C TRP A 19 0.91 -20.65 19.63
N LEU A 20 0.60 -19.37 19.43
CA LEU A 20 -0.25 -18.58 20.31
C LEU A 20 -1.64 -18.44 19.68
N PRO A 21 -2.72 -18.69 20.42
CA PRO A 21 -4.08 -18.47 19.91
C PRO A 21 -4.34 -16.97 19.76
N ILE A 22 -4.69 -16.55 18.53
CA ILE A 22 -5.04 -15.16 18.20
C ILE A 22 -6.54 -14.99 17.90
N LEU A 23 -7.24 -16.09 17.59
CA LEU A 23 -8.70 -16.12 17.50
C LEU A 23 -9.20 -17.44 18.08
N ALA A 24 -9.98 -17.36 19.16
CA ALA A 24 -10.64 -18.52 19.75
C ALA A 24 -11.59 -19.21 18.75
N ALA A 25 -11.97 -20.46 19.03
CA ALA A 25 -12.86 -21.20 18.13
C ALA A 25 -14.22 -20.51 17.98
N VAL A 26 -14.57 -20.21 16.73
CA VAL A 26 -15.85 -19.59 16.33
C VAL A 26 -16.62 -20.47 15.34
N THR A 27 -17.94 -20.38 15.37
CA THR A 27 -18.83 -21.01 14.39
C THR A 27 -18.88 -20.16 13.13
N LEU A 28 -18.66 -20.79 11.98
CA LEU A 28 -18.80 -20.15 10.67
C LEU A 28 -20.11 -20.61 10.00
N GLN A 29 -20.77 -19.70 9.31
CA GLN A 29 -21.94 -19.94 8.47
C GLN A 29 -21.53 -20.23 7.02
N GLY A 30 -22.32 -21.04 6.32
CA GLY A 30 -22.12 -21.28 4.89
C GLY A 30 -22.36 -20.02 4.07
N ASP A 31 -21.63 -19.89 2.96
CA ASP A 31 -21.80 -18.81 1.97
C ASP A 31 -21.83 -17.39 2.57
N SER A 32 -21.03 -17.18 3.64
CA SER A 32 -21.05 -15.93 4.41
C SER A 32 -19.64 -15.43 4.71
N GLU A 33 -19.49 -14.11 4.74
CA GLU A 33 -18.27 -13.46 5.24
C GLU A 33 -18.31 -13.33 6.76
N HIS A 34 -17.15 -13.48 7.40
CA HIS A 34 -17.00 -13.39 8.85
C HIS A 34 -15.84 -12.45 9.16
N LEU A 35 -16.15 -11.32 9.80
CA LEU A 35 -15.17 -10.32 10.22
C LEU A 35 -15.00 -10.38 11.73
N TYR A 36 -13.79 -10.69 12.18
CA TYR A 36 -13.42 -10.72 13.58
C TYR A 36 -12.29 -9.72 13.83
N THR A 37 -12.43 -8.91 14.88
CA THR A 37 -11.34 -8.07 15.36
C THR A 37 -10.47 -8.90 16.30
N ILE A 38 -9.16 -8.84 16.11
CA ILE A 38 -8.17 -9.46 16.98
C ILE A 38 -7.55 -8.35 17.82
N ASP A 39 -7.74 -8.41 19.13
CA ASP A 39 -7.15 -7.48 20.09
C ASP A 39 -5.81 -8.06 20.57
N ASP A 40 -4.79 -7.93 19.73
CA ASP A 40 -3.45 -8.45 19.98
C ASP A 40 -2.40 -7.47 19.41
N ASN A 41 -1.44 -7.08 20.25
CA ASN A 41 -0.36 -6.15 19.91
C ASN A 41 0.98 -6.85 19.64
N ASN A 42 1.01 -8.19 19.62
CA ASN A 42 2.21 -8.95 19.31
C ASN A 42 2.51 -8.95 17.80
N THR A 43 3.78 -9.16 17.46
CA THR A 43 4.22 -9.33 16.08
C THR A 43 4.35 -10.81 15.73
N TYR A 44 3.90 -11.18 14.53
CA TYR A 44 3.90 -12.55 14.04
C TYR A 44 4.46 -12.64 12.61
N SER A 45 5.02 -13.80 12.25
CA SER A 45 5.47 -14.08 10.88
C SER A 45 4.63 -15.16 10.19
N HIS A 46 3.93 -16.01 10.95
CA HIS A 46 3.12 -17.10 10.43
C HIS A 46 1.77 -17.17 11.11
N VAL A 47 0.74 -17.55 10.36
CA VAL A 47 -0.63 -17.79 10.84
C VAL A 47 -1.05 -19.21 10.46
N ARG A 48 -1.74 -19.88 11.38
CA ARG A 48 -2.31 -21.21 11.21
C ARG A 48 -3.82 -21.16 11.39
N LEU A 49 -4.54 -21.61 10.36
CA LEU A 49 -5.99 -21.77 10.37
C LEU A 49 -6.36 -23.20 10.75
N HIS A 50 -7.26 -23.34 11.73
CA HIS A 50 -7.88 -24.62 12.06
C HIS A 50 -9.36 -24.63 11.66
N ILE A 51 -9.78 -25.69 10.99
CA ILE A 51 -11.18 -25.98 10.64
C ILE A 51 -11.58 -27.24 11.38
N TYR A 52 -12.74 -27.21 12.04
CA TYR A 52 -13.19 -28.30 12.92
C TYR A 52 -14.58 -28.79 12.50
N PRO A 53 -14.82 -30.11 12.38
CA PRO A 53 -13.81 -31.17 12.24
C PRO A 53 -13.15 -31.18 10.85
N ASP A 54 -13.86 -30.66 9.85
CA ASP A 54 -13.46 -30.51 8.45
C ASP A 54 -14.37 -29.47 7.76
N GLY A 55 -14.11 -29.18 6.48
CA GLY A 55 -14.91 -28.24 5.69
C GLY A 55 -14.08 -27.47 4.65
N GLY A 56 -14.72 -26.51 3.99
CA GLY A 56 -14.09 -25.65 3.00
C GLY A 56 -14.08 -24.19 3.44
N VAL A 57 -12.95 -23.51 3.23
CA VAL A 57 -12.83 -22.05 3.36
C VAL A 57 -12.43 -21.49 1.99
N ALA A 58 -13.27 -20.61 1.44
CA ALA A 58 -13.02 -20.03 0.13
C ALA A 58 -11.85 -19.02 0.16
N ARG A 59 -11.80 -18.17 1.20
CA ARG A 59 -10.75 -17.15 1.39
C ARG A 59 -10.49 -16.94 2.88
N LEU A 60 -9.22 -16.81 3.24
CA LEU A 60 -8.76 -16.27 4.51
C LEU A 60 -8.04 -14.95 4.21
N ARG A 61 -8.43 -13.87 4.89
CA ARG A 61 -7.71 -12.59 4.88
C ARG A 61 -7.31 -12.28 6.31
N VAL A 62 -6.03 -12.02 6.51
CA VAL A 62 -5.47 -11.60 7.80
C VAL A 62 -4.92 -10.19 7.60
N TYR A 63 -5.47 -9.25 8.35
CA TYR A 63 -5.07 -7.84 8.30
C TYR A 63 -4.18 -7.54 9.49
N GLY A 64 -3.10 -6.80 9.25
CA GLY A 64 -2.16 -6.39 10.27
C GLY A 64 -1.23 -5.31 9.72
N GLU A 65 -0.53 -4.63 10.63
CA GLU A 65 0.49 -3.66 10.26
C GLU A 65 1.83 -4.38 10.06
N VAL A 66 2.50 -4.09 8.94
CA VAL A 66 3.84 -4.64 8.68
C VAL A 66 4.82 -3.91 9.59
N VAL A 67 5.54 -4.68 10.41
CA VAL A 67 6.59 -4.17 11.29
C VAL A 67 7.95 -4.51 10.66
N LYS A 68 8.74 -3.47 10.39
CA LYS A 68 10.15 -3.59 10.00
C LYS A 68 11.00 -2.55 10.73
N ASP A 69 12.13 -3.00 11.25
CA ASP A 69 13.09 -2.16 11.97
C ASP A 69 14.05 -1.47 11.00
N TRP A 70 13.55 -0.43 10.32
CA TRP A 70 14.38 0.42 9.47
C TRP A 70 15.33 1.28 10.31
N LYS A 71 16.57 1.42 9.84
CA LYS A 71 17.57 2.27 10.49
C LYS A 71 17.70 3.58 9.75
N ALA A 72 17.99 4.65 10.50
CA ALA A 72 18.33 5.93 9.92
C ALA A 72 19.47 5.77 8.90
N GLY A 73 19.21 6.20 7.67
CA GLY A 73 20.13 6.11 6.56
C GLY A 73 19.95 4.91 5.63
N ASP A 74 19.08 3.96 5.95
CA ASP A 74 18.70 2.89 5.03
C ASP A 74 18.05 3.48 3.77
N THR A 75 18.43 2.97 2.60
CA THR A 75 17.77 3.30 1.33
C THR A 75 16.74 2.22 1.01
N ILE A 76 15.48 2.60 0.97
CA ILE A 76 14.35 1.68 0.75
C ILE A 76 13.34 2.29 -0.22
N ASP A 77 12.46 1.45 -0.76
CA ASP A 77 11.19 1.93 -1.28
C ASP A 77 10.27 2.25 -0.10
N LEU A 78 10.11 3.53 0.19
CA LEU A 78 9.29 4.06 1.27
C LEU A 78 7.79 3.79 1.04
N ALA A 79 7.34 3.56 -0.20
CA ALA A 79 5.94 3.29 -0.49
C ALA A 79 5.62 1.79 -0.54
N ALA A 80 6.63 0.91 -0.63
CA ALA A 80 6.41 -0.52 -0.76
C ALA A 80 5.62 -1.11 0.41
N MET A 81 4.61 -1.91 0.11
CA MET A 81 3.77 -2.58 1.11
C MET A 81 4.59 -3.52 1.99
N GLU A 82 5.54 -4.25 1.40
CA GLU A 82 6.44 -5.13 2.15
C GLU A 82 7.37 -4.38 3.10
N ASN A 83 7.51 -3.06 2.92
CA ASN A 83 8.29 -2.21 3.81
C ASN A 83 7.45 -1.53 4.89
N GLY A 84 6.12 -1.60 4.80
CA GLY A 84 5.18 -0.93 5.70
C GLY A 84 4.42 0.23 5.07
N GLY A 85 4.63 0.52 3.79
CA GLY A 85 3.86 1.53 3.05
C GLY A 85 2.39 1.13 2.91
N ARG A 86 1.47 2.09 3.06
CA ARG A 86 0.03 1.83 3.06
C ARG A 86 -0.71 2.88 2.24
N ALA A 87 -1.51 2.42 1.28
CA ALA A 87 -2.47 3.28 0.61
C ALA A 87 -3.67 3.47 1.54
N LEU A 88 -3.91 4.69 2.00
CA LEU A 88 -4.88 5.00 3.05
C LEU A 88 -6.27 5.26 2.47
N ILE A 89 -6.34 6.17 1.50
CA ILE A 89 -7.59 6.64 0.91
C ILE A 89 -7.34 7.12 -0.51
N CYS A 90 -8.32 6.97 -1.38
CA CYS A 90 -8.30 7.45 -2.76
C CYS A 90 -9.65 8.08 -3.13
N SER A 91 -9.68 8.76 -4.27
CA SER A 91 -10.90 9.37 -4.81
C SER A 91 -11.88 8.35 -5.40
N ASP A 92 -11.37 7.29 -6.02
CA ASP A 92 -12.14 6.27 -6.73
C ASP A 92 -11.37 4.93 -6.78
N GLU A 93 -12.09 3.81 -6.85
CA GLU A 93 -11.57 2.45 -7.08
C GLU A 93 -12.50 1.68 -8.02
N HIS A 94 -12.51 2.02 -9.31
CA HIS A 94 -13.38 1.35 -10.28
C HIS A 94 -12.93 -0.09 -10.56
N PHE A 95 -11.65 -0.28 -10.87
CA PHE A 95 -11.03 -1.60 -11.04
C PHE A 95 -9.68 -1.68 -10.32
N GLY A 96 -9.36 -2.88 -9.84
CA GLY A 96 -8.19 -3.06 -8.98
C GLY A 96 -8.35 -2.29 -7.66
N ARG A 97 -7.34 -2.38 -6.80
CA ARG A 97 -7.36 -1.76 -5.47
C ARG A 97 -6.19 -0.80 -5.34
N LYS A 98 -6.36 0.31 -4.62
CA LYS A 98 -5.30 1.31 -4.42
C LYS A 98 -4.03 0.69 -3.82
N GLU A 99 -4.17 -0.35 -3.00
CA GLU A 99 -3.05 -1.05 -2.37
C GLU A 99 -2.17 -1.79 -3.39
N ASN A 100 -2.73 -2.15 -4.56
CA ASN A 100 -2.03 -2.91 -5.58
C ASN A 100 -0.79 -2.18 -6.11
N ILE A 101 -0.81 -0.85 -6.17
CA ILE A 101 0.32 -0.05 -6.69
C ILE A 101 1.57 -0.17 -5.81
N LEU A 102 1.41 -0.60 -4.55
CA LEU A 102 2.46 -0.77 -3.56
C LEU A 102 3.00 -2.20 -3.48
N THR A 103 2.40 -3.14 -4.22
CA THR A 103 2.80 -4.56 -4.20
C THR A 103 4.06 -4.80 -5.03
N PRO A 104 4.84 -5.86 -4.77
CA PRO A 104 6.04 -6.21 -5.55
C PRO A 104 5.79 -6.45 -7.04
N GLY A 105 6.86 -6.44 -7.82
CA GLY A 105 6.81 -6.70 -9.27
C GLY A 105 6.11 -5.57 -10.05
N ARG A 106 5.52 -5.92 -11.21
CA ARG A 106 4.83 -4.99 -12.13
C ARG A 106 3.36 -5.38 -12.43
N GLY A 107 2.83 -6.36 -11.70
CA GLY A 107 1.55 -7.00 -12.03
C GLY A 107 1.64 -7.92 -13.25
N ILE A 108 0.68 -8.85 -13.36
CA ILE A 108 0.55 -9.79 -14.49
C ILE A 108 -0.42 -9.22 -15.53
N ASN A 109 -1.42 -8.45 -15.09
CA ASN A 109 -2.39 -7.77 -15.94
C ASN A 109 -2.92 -6.49 -15.26
N MET A 110 -3.89 -5.81 -15.90
CA MET A 110 -4.48 -4.56 -15.40
C MET A 110 -5.18 -4.71 -14.02
N GLY A 111 -5.75 -5.88 -13.72
CA GLY A 111 -6.42 -6.13 -12.44
C GLY A 111 -5.47 -6.14 -11.23
N ASP A 112 -4.16 -6.22 -11.49
CA ASP A 112 -3.11 -6.13 -10.48
C ASP A 112 -2.63 -4.69 -10.25
N GLY A 113 -3.27 -3.67 -10.84
CA GLY A 113 -3.02 -2.24 -10.61
C GLY A 113 -4.16 -1.56 -9.85
N TRP A 114 -4.17 -0.23 -9.88
CA TRP A 114 -5.29 0.62 -9.44
C TRP A 114 -5.81 1.39 -10.65
N GLU A 115 -7.11 1.34 -10.91
CA GLU A 115 -7.77 2.01 -12.03
C GLU A 115 -9.02 2.73 -11.56
N THR A 116 -9.18 3.98 -12.02
CA THR A 116 -10.36 4.79 -11.75
C THR A 116 -11.33 4.84 -12.92
N ALA A 117 -12.58 5.18 -12.63
CA ALA A 117 -13.62 5.37 -13.63
C ALA A 117 -13.30 6.60 -14.50
N ARG A 118 -13.59 6.51 -15.81
CA ARG A 118 -13.44 7.64 -16.73
C ARG A 118 -14.21 8.87 -16.23
N ARG A 119 -13.52 9.98 -15.99
CA ARG A 119 -14.13 11.24 -15.59
C ARG A 119 -14.66 11.97 -16.81
N ARG A 120 -15.83 12.60 -16.61
CA ARG A 120 -16.47 13.52 -17.57
C ARG A 120 -16.62 14.93 -17.03
N GLU A 121 -16.29 15.10 -15.75
CA GLU A 121 -16.34 16.36 -15.02
C GLU A 121 -14.92 16.87 -14.74
N PRO A 122 -14.73 18.18 -14.57
CA PRO A 122 -13.44 18.75 -14.21
C PRO A 122 -12.87 18.13 -12.92
N GLY A 123 -11.54 17.99 -12.87
CA GLY A 123 -10.81 17.47 -11.73
C GLY A 123 -9.89 16.32 -12.12
N PHE A 124 -9.46 15.57 -11.11
CA PHE A 124 -8.52 14.47 -11.25
C PHE A 124 -8.72 13.44 -10.12
N ASP A 125 -8.18 12.25 -10.32
CA ASP A 125 -8.17 11.20 -9.30
C ASP A 125 -6.86 11.18 -8.50
N TRP A 126 -6.92 10.68 -7.28
CA TRP A 126 -5.79 10.71 -6.37
C TRP A 126 -5.82 9.57 -5.36
N VAL A 127 -4.65 9.26 -4.80
CA VAL A 127 -4.47 8.33 -3.68
C VAL A 127 -3.46 8.90 -2.68
N ILE A 128 -3.81 8.84 -1.39
CA ILE A 128 -2.93 9.20 -0.26
C ILE A 128 -2.28 7.93 0.28
N ILE A 129 -0.97 7.98 0.46
CA ILE A 129 -0.15 6.86 0.90
C ILE A 129 0.66 7.30 2.13
N ALA A 130 0.60 6.51 3.20
CA ALA A 130 1.56 6.56 4.29
C ALA A 130 2.82 5.80 3.87
N LEU A 131 3.97 6.43 4.07
CA LEU A 131 5.26 5.82 3.84
C LEU A 131 5.64 4.89 5.00
N ALA A 132 6.43 3.87 4.69
CA ALA A 132 6.95 2.87 5.63
C ALA A 132 7.71 3.48 6.82
N ALA A 133 8.40 4.58 6.57
CA ALA A 133 9.11 5.36 7.57
C ALA A 133 9.22 6.82 7.09
N PRO A 134 9.43 7.79 7.99
CA PRO A 134 9.83 9.13 7.59
C PRO A 134 11.12 9.07 6.76
N GLY A 135 11.16 9.76 5.62
CA GLY A 135 12.31 9.67 4.73
C GLY A 135 12.44 10.81 3.73
N GLU A 136 13.67 11.02 3.27
CA GLU A 136 13.99 11.94 2.19
C GLU A 136 13.97 11.20 0.84
N VAL A 137 13.05 11.60 -0.04
CA VAL A 137 12.86 10.98 -1.36
C VAL A 137 13.93 11.47 -2.33
N HIS A 138 14.53 10.55 -3.08
CA HIS A 138 15.53 10.87 -4.13
C HIS A 138 15.20 10.25 -5.49
N GLU A 139 14.22 9.34 -5.57
CA GLU A 139 13.73 8.81 -6.83
C GLU A 139 12.26 8.41 -6.70
N VAL A 140 11.48 8.72 -7.73
CA VAL A 140 10.08 8.28 -7.88
C VAL A 140 9.98 7.44 -9.13
N VAL A 141 9.30 6.30 -9.05
CA VAL A 141 8.98 5.47 -10.21
C VAL A 141 7.47 5.31 -10.35
N VAL A 142 6.92 5.70 -11.49
CA VAL A 142 5.52 5.50 -11.86
C VAL A 142 5.46 4.52 -13.04
N ASP A 143 4.80 3.39 -12.83
CA ASP A 143 4.67 2.34 -13.83
C ASP A 143 3.23 2.21 -14.31
N THR A 144 3.03 2.31 -15.61
CA THR A 144 1.72 2.15 -16.28
C THR A 144 1.58 0.78 -16.96
N ALA A 145 2.37 -0.22 -16.52
CA ALA A 145 2.31 -1.59 -17.06
C ALA A 145 0.88 -2.07 -17.29
N HIS A 146 0.62 -2.66 -18.45
CA HIS A 146 -0.68 -3.20 -18.89
C HIS A 146 -1.76 -2.16 -19.22
N PHE A 147 -1.63 -0.90 -18.79
CA PHE A 147 -2.58 0.17 -19.13
C PHE A 147 -2.24 0.79 -20.48
N LYS A 148 -2.86 0.25 -21.54
CA LYS A 148 -2.52 0.59 -22.94
C LYS A 148 -3.42 1.65 -23.58
N GLY A 149 -4.66 1.76 -23.11
CA GLY A 149 -5.64 2.72 -23.63
C GLY A 149 -6.36 3.52 -22.54
N ASN A 150 -5.95 3.32 -21.29
CA ASN A 150 -6.56 3.89 -20.09
C ASN A 150 -5.51 4.17 -19.00
N PHE A 151 -4.26 4.43 -19.40
CA PHE A 151 -3.28 5.05 -18.50
C PHE A 151 -3.63 6.54 -18.35
N PRO A 152 -3.29 7.19 -17.23
CA PRO A 152 -3.49 8.62 -17.07
C PRO A 152 -2.62 9.41 -18.04
N ASP A 153 -3.09 10.56 -18.49
CA ASP A 153 -2.33 11.41 -19.40
C ASP A 153 -1.12 12.05 -18.68
N THR A 154 -1.32 12.50 -17.44
CA THR A 154 -0.25 13.00 -16.58
C THR A 154 -0.42 12.52 -15.14
N CYS A 155 0.65 12.62 -14.35
CA CYS A 155 0.59 12.47 -12.89
C CYS A 155 1.41 13.56 -12.19
N SER A 156 1.11 13.84 -10.92
CA SER A 156 1.93 14.65 -10.02
C SER A 156 1.93 14.03 -8.63
N ILE A 157 2.90 14.40 -7.80
CA ILE A 157 2.98 13.92 -6.42
C ILE A 157 3.18 15.09 -5.47
N GLN A 158 2.40 15.11 -4.40
CA GLN A 158 2.60 15.99 -3.26
C GLN A 158 3.11 15.19 -2.06
N GLY A 159 3.85 15.82 -1.16
CA GLY A 159 4.41 15.20 0.03
C GLY A 159 4.29 16.09 1.27
N ALA A 160 4.17 15.46 2.42
CA ALA A 160 4.20 16.14 3.71
C ALA A 160 4.72 15.27 4.85
N TYR A 161 5.23 15.94 5.88
CA TYR A 161 5.39 15.36 7.20
C TYR A 161 4.08 15.57 7.98
N VAL A 162 3.39 14.49 8.33
CA VAL A 162 2.11 14.53 9.05
C VAL A 162 2.35 14.02 10.46
N GLU A 163 1.95 14.81 11.46
CA GLU A 163 2.05 14.42 12.86
C GLU A 163 1.08 13.27 13.20
N ALA A 164 1.48 12.43 14.16
CA ALA A 164 0.70 11.27 14.57
C ALA A 164 -0.71 11.68 15.06
N GLY A 165 -1.74 10.91 14.65
CA GLY A 165 -3.13 11.12 15.08
C GLY A 165 -3.95 12.08 14.22
N ALA A 166 -3.41 12.56 13.09
CA ALA A 166 -4.09 13.48 12.17
C ALA A 166 -4.90 12.78 11.06
N ASP A 167 -5.12 11.47 11.15
CA ASP A 167 -5.67 10.62 10.07
C ASP A 167 -7.01 11.11 9.51
N GLN A 168 -7.90 11.61 10.37
CA GLN A 168 -9.22 12.13 9.95
C GLN A 168 -9.16 13.42 9.13
N GLN A 169 -8.03 14.12 9.14
CA GLN A 169 -7.83 15.40 8.44
C GLN A 169 -6.91 15.27 7.21
N LEU A 170 -6.46 14.05 6.87
CA LEU A 170 -5.52 13.84 5.76
C LEU A 170 -6.04 14.38 4.43
N THR A 171 -7.29 14.06 4.05
CA THR A 171 -7.86 14.50 2.77
C THR A 171 -7.84 16.03 2.60
N PRO A 172 -8.43 16.85 3.51
CA PRO A 172 -8.38 18.30 3.37
C PRO A 172 -6.96 18.87 3.51
N GLN A 173 -6.12 18.33 4.39
CA GLN A 173 -4.73 18.79 4.53
C GLN A 173 -3.91 18.52 3.26
N SER A 174 -4.12 17.39 2.59
CA SER A 174 -3.38 16.99 1.39
C SER A 174 -3.53 17.96 0.22
N LEU A 175 -4.60 18.77 0.21
CA LEU A 175 -4.78 19.82 -0.80
C LEU A 175 -3.69 20.90 -0.72
N TYR A 176 -3.06 21.07 0.45
CA TYR A 176 -2.07 22.08 0.73
C TYR A 176 -0.64 21.52 0.89
N TRP A 177 -0.46 20.21 0.70
CA TRP A 177 0.86 19.59 0.74
C TRP A 177 1.75 20.11 -0.39
N SER A 178 3.04 20.24 -0.09
CA SER A 178 4.04 20.73 -1.04
C SER A 178 4.22 19.73 -2.18
N GLU A 179 4.49 20.25 -3.37
CA GLU A 179 4.73 19.43 -4.56
C GLU A 179 6.09 18.73 -4.45
N LEU A 180 6.07 17.40 -4.43
CA LEU A 180 7.28 16.56 -4.49
C LEU A 180 7.71 16.34 -5.94
N LEU A 181 6.75 16.06 -6.82
CA LEU A 181 6.95 15.86 -8.26
C LEU A 181 5.92 16.71 -9.03
N PRO A 182 6.35 17.73 -9.80
CA PRO A 182 5.47 18.48 -10.70
C PRO A 182 4.84 17.57 -11.75
N ALA A 183 3.77 18.05 -12.39
CA ALA A 183 3.03 17.28 -13.39
C ALA A 183 3.94 16.74 -14.51
N GLN A 184 3.98 15.41 -14.65
CA GLN A 184 4.74 14.68 -15.67
C GLN A 184 3.80 13.97 -16.64
N LYS A 185 4.16 13.96 -17.92
CA LYS A 185 3.50 13.12 -18.92
C LYS A 185 3.81 11.65 -18.69
N LEU A 186 2.78 10.83 -18.81
CA LEU A 186 2.90 9.38 -18.81
C LEU A 186 2.68 8.85 -20.23
N THR A 187 3.15 7.63 -20.44
CA THR A 187 2.98 6.87 -21.67
C THR A 187 2.44 5.49 -21.36
N MET A 188 1.86 4.83 -22.38
CA MET A 188 1.28 3.51 -22.24
C MET A 188 2.33 2.45 -21.88
N ASP A 189 1.98 1.54 -20.95
CA ASP A 189 2.76 0.32 -20.67
C ASP A 189 4.26 0.57 -20.42
N ALA A 190 4.57 1.60 -19.65
CA ALA A 190 5.93 2.12 -19.50
C ALA A 190 6.30 2.41 -18.04
N ILE A 191 7.61 2.33 -17.77
CA ILE A 191 8.22 2.73 -16.50
C ILE A 191 8.74 4.16 -16.66
N HIS A 192 8.30 5.05 -15.78
CA HIS A 192 8.73 6.44 -15.73
C HIS A 192 9.53 6.64 -14.44
N GLN A 193 10.77 7.08 -14.57
CA GLN A 193 11.68 7.31 -13.43
C GLN A 193 12.00 8.79 -13.37
N TYR A 194 11.86 9.37 -12.17
CA TYR A 194 12.06 10.79 -11.93
C TYR A 194 13.06 10.97 -10.80
N ARG A 195 14.06 11.81 -11.04
CA ARG A 195 15.15 12.12 -10.10
C ARG A 195 15.44 13.61 -10.11
N ASP A 196 15.67 14.15 -11.30
CA ASP A 196 16.02 15.55 -11.51
C ASP A 196 14.79 16.48 -11.44
N GLU A 197 13.60 15.92 -11.62
CA GLU A 197 12.32 16.63 -11.56
C GLU A 197 11.81 16.81 -10.13
N LEU A 198 12.43 16.16 -9.14
CA LEU A 198 11.96 16.17 -7.76
C LEU A 198 12.30 17.47 -7.05
N ASN A 199 11.31 18.03 -6.36
CA ASN A 199 11.54 19.12 -5.40
C ASN A 199 12.07 18.54 -4.08
N SER A 200 13.03 19.23 -3.46
CA SER A 200 13.52 18.86 -2.14
C SER A 200 12.56 19.35 -1.05
N LEU A 201 11.91 18.41 -0.37
CA LEU A 201 10.96 18.70 0.72
C LEU A 201 11.53 18.39 2.12
N GLY A 202 12.74 17.82 2.19
CA GLY A 202 13.23 17.18 3.41
C GLY A 202 12.47 15.89 3.74
N PRO A 203 12.50 15.43 5.00
CA PRO A 203 11.78 14.23 5.43
C PRO A 203 10.27 14.38 5.27
N ILE A 204 9.64 13.39 4.63
CA ILE A 204 8.18 13.29 4.53
C ILE A 204 7.71 11.92 5.03
N THR A 205 6.44 11.84 5.40
CA THR A 205 5.80 10.63 5.95
C THR A 205 4.63 10.17 5.09
N HIS A 206 4.08 11.07 4.28
CA HIS A 206 2.94 10.80 3.44
C HIS A 206 3.14 11.45 2.08
N ILE A 207 2.54 10.83 1.07
CA ILE A 207 2.42 11.40 -0.26
C ILE A 207 0.98 11.34 -0.75
N ARG A 208 0.64 12.21 -1.69
CA ARG A 208 -0.55 12.10 -2.51
C ARG A 208 -0.14 12.01 -3.97
N LEU A 209 -0.40 10.86 -4.59
CA LEU A 209 -0.31 10.69 -6.04
C LEU A 209 -1.60 11.23 -6.66
N ASN A 210 -1.47 12.12 -7.63
CA ASN A 210 -2.55 12.64 -8.44
C ASN A 210 -2.40 12.13 -9.88
N ILE A 211 -3.48 11.65 -10.49
CA ILE A 211 -3.53 11.17 -11.88
C ILE A 211 -4.58 11.96 -12.66
N PHE A 212 -4.23 12.43 -13.85
CA PHE A 212 -5.06 13.38 -14.59
C PHE A 212 -5.49 12.83 -15.96
N PRO A 213 -6.77 12.98 -16.35
CA PRO A 213 -7.92 13.24 -15.45
C PRO A 213 -8.28 12.01 -14.61
N ASP A 214 -7.97 10.82 -15.09
CA ASP A 214 -8.31 9.51 -14.54
C ASP A 214 -7.41 8.45 -15.19
N GLY A 215 -7.59 7.18 -14.83
CA GLY A 215 -6.94 6.06 -15.51
C GLY A 215 -6.30 5.07 -14.54
N GLY A 216 -5.39 4.26 -15.05
CA GLY A 216 -4.77 3.17 -14.31
C GLY A 216 -3.27 3.28 -14.12
N ILE A 217 -2.82 3.05 -12.88
CA ILE A 217 -1.42 2.93 -12.50
C ILE A 217 -1.16 1.48 -12.09
N SER A 218 -0.09 0.89 -12.63
CA SER A 218 0.35 -0.43 -12.19
C SER A 218 1.09 -0.33 -10.87
N ARG A 219 2.17 0.45 -10.79
CA ARG A 219 3.01 0.53 -9.59
C ARG A 219 3.49 1.94 -9.32
N LEU A 220 3.71 2.21 -8.04
CA LEU A 220 4.41 3.37 -7.54
C LEU A 220 5.58 2.90 -6.66
N ARG A 221 6.75 3.49 -6.87
CA ARG A 221 7.93 3.34 -5.99
C ARG A 221 8.38 4.71 -5.55
N ILE A 222 8.69 4.84 -4.26
CA ILE A 222 9.20 6.08 -3.67
C ILE A 222 10.52 5.73 -3.01
N MET A 223 11.60 5.80 -3.77
CA MET A 223 12.92 5.49 -3.26
C MET A 223 13.43 6.66 -2.43
N GLY A 224 13.77 6.36 -1.18
CA GLY A 224 14.20 7.37 -0.23
C GLY A 224 15.14 6.83 0.83
N LYS A 225 15.74 7.76 1.55
CA LYS A 225 16.60 7.47 2.68
C LYS A 225 15.82 7.69 3.97
N VAL A 226 15.75 6.66 4.82
CA VAL A 226 15.06 6.72 6.11
C VAL A 226 15.72 7.79 6.98
N SER A 227 14.90 8.68 7.52
CA SER A 227 15.34 9.77 8.42
C SER A 227 15.50 9.27 9.85
N ALA A 228 16.26 10.00 10.65
CA ALA A 228 16.46 9.71 12.07
C ALA A 228 15.26 10.13 12.93
#